data_AF-A0AAN7A6Q4-F1
#
_entry.id   AF-A0AAN7A6Q4-F1
#
_cell.length_a   1.000
_cell.length_b   1.000
_cell.length_c   1.000
_cell.angle_alpha   90.00
_cell.angle_beta   90.00
_cell.angle_gamma   90.00
#
_symmetry.space_group_name_H-M   'P 1'
#
loop_
_entity.id
_entity.type
_entity.pdbx_description
1 polymer ?
#
loop_
_entity_poly.entity_id
_entity_poly.type
_entity_poly.pdbx_seq_one_letter_code
_entity_poly.pdbx_strand_id
1 'polypeptide(L)' 'FHRLSCNHKGTYVDDCIVEMVTKHRCCLVMTNDRQLRQRVGKIPGVPLVAVGRGKLERERLPGVAV' A
#
# COMPACT_ATOMS: atom_id res chain seq x y z
N PHE A 1 -5.37 -3.49 16.70
CA PHE A 1 -4.35 -3.14 15.70
C PHE A 1 -3.13 -4.04 15.92
N HIS A 2 -2.38 -4.38 14.88
CA HIS A 2 -1.17 -5.19 15.00
C HIS A 2 0.03 -4.35 14.54
N ARG A 3 1.08 -4.26 15.36
CA ARG A 3 2.33 -3.57 14.99
C ARG A 3 3.24 -4.55 14.30
N LEU A 4 3.65 -4.22 13.08
CA LEU A 4 4.68 -4.97 12.37
C LEU A 4 6.06 -4.47 12.83
N SER A 5 6.95 -5.41 13.12
CA SER A 5 8.37 -5.13 13.39
C SER A 5 9.14 -5.11 12.08
N CYS A 6 9.87 -4.02 11.81
CA CYS A 6 10.76 -3.90 10.67
C CYS A 6 12.17 -4.37 11.01
N ASN A 7 12.89 -4.95 10.04
CA ASN A 7 14.27 -5.42 10.19
C ASN A 7 15.25 -4.69 9.25
N HIS A 8 15.00 -3.42 8.96
CA HIS A 8 15.87 -2.59 8.11
C HIS A 8 16.49 -1.45 8.93
N LYS A 9 17.63 -0.93 8.45
CA LYS A 9 18.23 0.29 8.98
C LYS A 9 17.49 1.50 8.43
N GLY A 10 17.22 2.48 9.28
CA GLY A 10 16.51 3.70 8.90
C GLY A 10 15.01 3.64 9.17
N THR A 11 14.36 4.80 9.10
CA THR A 11 12.97 5.00 9.54
C THR A 11 12.07 5.57 8.44
N TYR A 12 12.56 5.59 7.19
CA TYR A 12 11.78 6.10 6.08
C TYR A 12 10.67 5.11 5.70
N VAL A 13 9.43 5.52 5.95
CA VAL A 13 8.25 4.65 5.91
C VAL A 13 7.94 4.16 4.50
N ASP A 14 8.14 5.02 3.49
CA ASP A 14 7.84 4.65 2.10
C ASP A 14 8.71 3.48 1.63
N ASP A 15 9.99 3.50 1.97
CA ASP A 15 10.93 2.45 1.61
C ASP A 15 10.60 1.16 2.37
N CYS A 16 10.27 1.26 3.66
CA CYS A 16 9.79 0.14 4.47
C CYS A 16 8.57 -0.55 3.85
N ILE A 17 7.55 0.23 3.49
CA ILE A 17 6.30 -0.28 2.92
C ILE A 17 6.58 -0.89 1.54
N VAL A 18 7.31 -0.20 0.67
CA VAL A 18 7.63 -0.70 -0.67
C VAL A 18 8.42 -2.02 -0.60
N GLU A 19 9.42 -2.11 0.27
CA GLU A 19 10.19 -3.34 0.46
C GLU A 19 9.32 -4.48 1.00
N MET A 20 8.50 -4.19 2.03
CA MET A 20 7.60 -5.16 2.64
C MET A 20 6.61 -5.73 1.61
N VAL A 21 5.90 -4.87 0.87
CA VAL A 21 4.86 -5.31 -0.07
C VAL A 21 5.45 -5.95 -1.32
N THR A 22 6.71 -5.63 -1.66
CA THR A 22 7.44 -6.33 -2.72
C THR A 22 7.74 -7.78 -2.32
N LYS A 23 8.13 -8.02 -1.05
CA LYS A 23 8.42 -9.37 -0.52
C LYS A 23 7.13 -10.15 -0.21
N HIS A 24 6.15 -9.48 0.39
CA HIS A 24 4.92 -10.07 0.89
C HIS A 24 3.71 -9.36 0.27
N ARG A 25 3.21 -9.92 -0.84
CA ARG A 25 2.04 -9.39 -1.58
C ARG A 25 0.70 -9.77 -0.94
N CYS A 26 0.66 -9.89 0.38
CA CYS A 26 -0.51 -10.34 1.16
C CYS A 26 -1.11 -9.21 2.01
N CYS A 27 -0.92 -7.95 1.58
CA CYS A 27 -1.40 -6.79 2.31
C CYS A 27 -2.01 -5.75 1.38
N LEU A 28 -2.88 -4.93 1.95
CA LEU A 28 -3.48 -3.76 1.34
C LEU A 28 -2.70 -2.54 1.81
N VAL A 29 -2.33 -1.65 0.91
CA VAL A 29 -1.68 -0.39 1.29
C VAL A 29 -2.72 0.72 1.30
N MET A 30 -2.98 1.29 2.47
CA MET A 30 -3.88 2.42 2.62
C MET A 30 -3.08 3.71 2.73
N THR A 31 -3.13 4.57 1.72
CA THR A 31 -2.39 5.84 1.70
C THR A 31 -3.01 6.85 0.73
N ASN A 32 -2.99 8.12 1.14
CA ASN A 32 -3.33 9.25 0.28
C ASN A 32 -2.08 9.92 -0.32
N ASP A 33 -0.87 9.46 0.02
CA ASP A 33 0.35 10.03 -0.55
C ASP A 33 0.47 9.68 -2.04
N ARG A 34 0.78 10.68 -2.87
CA ARG A 34 0.84 10.50 -4.33
C ARG A 34 2.08 9.71 -4.76
N GLN A 35 3.23 9.95 -4.13
CA GLN A 35 4.48 9.29 -4.51
C GLN A 35 4.44 7.81 -4.11
N LEU A 36 3.99 7.51 -2.90
CA LEU A 36 3.85 6.13 -2.43
C LEU A 36 2.85 5.34 -3.27
N ARG A 37 1.71 5.94 -3.66
CA ARG A 37 0.75 5.32 -4.59
C ARG A 37 1.39 4.98 -5.93
N GLN A 38 2.18 5.90 -6.50
CA GLN A 38 2.88 5.65 -7.76
C GLN A 38 3.95 4.54 -7.63
N ARG A 39 4.65 4.47 -6.49
CA ARG A 39 5.65 3.43 -6.22
C ARG A 39 5.00 2.06 -6.04
N VAL A 40 4.00 1.96 -5.18
CA VAL A 40 3.29 0.70 -4.88
C VAL A 40 2.45 0.25 -6.08
N GLY A 41 1.85 1.18 -6.84
CA GLY A 41 1.07 0.87 -8.03
C GLY A 41 1.86 0.22 -9.18
N LYS A 42 3.19 0.24 -9.12
CA LYS A 42 4.05 -0.53 -10.04
C LYS A 42 4.16 -2.01 -9.67
N ILE A 43 3.80 -2.38 -8.44
CA ILE A 43 3.91 -3.74 -7.92
C ILE A 43 2.59 -4.47 -8.20
N PRO A 44 2.57 -5.51 -9.05
CA PRO A 44 1.35 -6.24 -9.34
C PRO A 44 0.89 -7.06 -8.11
N GLY A 45 -0.42 -7.18 -7.93
CA GLY A 45 -1.02 -7.98 -6.85
C GLY A 45 -1.09 -7.28 -5.48
N VAL A 46 -0.70 -6.00 -5.40
CA VAL A 46 -0.84 -5.19 -4.18
C VAL A 46 -1.97 -4.17 -4.39
N PRO A 47 -3.13 -4.33 -3.73
CA PRO A 47 -4.23 -3.39 -3.88
C PRO A 47 -4.01 -2.14 -3.03
N LEU A 48 -4.48 -1.00 -3.55
CA LEU A 48 -4.32 0.32 -2.94
C LEU A 48 -5.68 0.84 -2.46
N VAL A 49 -5.69 1.49 -1.30
CA VAL A 49 -6.88 2.13 -0.73
C VAL A 49 -6.56 3.58 -0.40
N ALA A 50 -7.40 4.49 -0.88
CA ALA A 50 -7.32 5.92 -0.58
C ALA A 50 -8.63 6.38 0.08
N VAL A 51 -8.58 7.51 0.78
CA VAL A 51 -9.78 8.17 1.33
C VAL A 51 -10.15 9.32 0.40
N GLY A 52 -11.36 9.28 -0.15
CA GLY A 52 -11.92 10.31 -1.01
C GLY A 52 -13.38 10.60 -0.64
N ARG A 53 -13.73 11.88 -0.47
CA ARG A 53 -15.12 12.33 -0.22
C ARG A 53 -15.83 11.59 0.92
N GLY A 54 -15.11 11.31 2.01
CA GLY A 54 -15.63 10.59 3.18
C GLY A 54 -15.83 9.08 2.97
N LYS A 55 -15.33 8.52 1.86
CA LYS A 55 -15.42 7.09 1.54
C LYS A 55 -14.02 6.51 1.28
N LEU A 56 -13.91 5.19 1.43
CA LEU A 56 -12.73 4.44 1.02
C LEU A 56 -12.82 4.15 -0.49
N GLU A 57 -11.94 4.76 -1.26
CA GLU A 57 -11.76 4.52 -2.68
C GLU A 57 -10.72 3.41 -2.86
N ARG A 58 -11.09 2.37 -3.60
CA ARG A 58 -10.24 1.19 -3.80
C ARG A 58 -9.69 1.17 -5.21
N GLU A 59 -8.39 0.99 -5.36
CA GLU A 59 -7.70 0.80 -6.63
C GLU A 59 -7.23 -0.68 -6.73
N ARG A 60 -7.43 -1.30 -7.90
CA ARG A 60 -6.84 -2.61 -8.27
C ARG A 60 -7.26 -3.83 -7.43
N LEU A 61 -8.47 -3.83 -6.86
CA LEU A 61 -9.05 -5.05 -6.32
C LEU A 61 -9.77 -5.84 -7.42
N PRO A 62 -9.37 -7.09 -7.73
CA PRO A 62 -10.10 -7.92 -8.67
C PRO A 62 -11.50 -8.22 -8.11
N GLY A 63 -12.54 -8.05 -8.94
CA GLY A 63 -13.94 -8.32 -8.57
C GLY A 63 -14.74 -7.10 -8.12
N VAL A 64 -14.17 -5.89 -8.12
CA VAL A 64 -14.93 -4.65 -7.99
C VAL A 64 -15.12 -4.08 -9.41
N ALA A 65 -16.31 -4.26 -9.98
CA ALA A 65 -16.68 -3.58 -11.22
C ALA A 65 -16.61 -2.06 -11.01
N VAL A 66 -15.86 -1.38 -11.87
CA VAL A 66 -15.83 0.08 -11.97
C VAL A 66 -17.11 0.55 -12.63
#